data_AF-A0A6I9IT98-F1
#
_entry.id   AF-A0A6I9IT98-F1
#
_cell.length_a   1.000
_cell.length_b   1.000
_cell.length_c   1.000
_cell.angle_alpha   90.00
_cell.angle_beta   90.00
_cell.angle_gamma   90.00
#
_symmetry.space_group_name_H-M   'P 1'
#
loop_
_entity.id
_entity.type
_entity.pdbx_description
1 polymer ?
#
loop_
_entity_poly.entity_id
_entity_poly.type
_entity_poly.pdbx_seq_one_letter_code
_entity_poly.pdbx_strand_id
1 'polypeptide(L)'
;MLAARTATLLTLLLATSSLGQRAQRPPRPPSSISTIQPKANFNAQQFAGTWLLVAVASSCRFLQEQGHRAEATTLHVAPQGAAMAVSTFRKLDGICWQVRQLYGDTGLPGRFLLQARGARGAVDVVVGETDYGSFAILYLERARQLSVKLYARSLPVRDSVLSVFEQRVQGTNLTEDHILFFPKYGFCEAADQFHILDEVRR
;
A
#
# COMPACT_ATOMS: atom_id res chain seq x y z
N MET A 1 -68.30 46.59 47.76
CA MET A 1 -68.66 46.81 46.35
C MET A 1 -67.39 46.88 45.52
N LEU A 2 -67.50 46.43 44.27
CA LEU A 2 -66.47 46.11 43.28
C LEU A 2 -65.26 47.05 43.18
N ALA A 3 -64.09 46.48 42.88
CA ALA A 3 -63.49 46.60 41.55
C ALA A 3 -62.29 45.64 41.40
N ALA A 4 -62.45 44.67 40.50
CA ALA A 4 -61.38 43.81 40.02
C ALA A 4 -60.41 44.62 39.14
N ARG A 5 -59.11 44.43 39.31
CA ARG A 5 -58.09 44.86 38.35
C ARG A 5 -57.25 43.66 37.95
N THR A 6 -57.49 43.24 36.72
CA THR A 6 -56.73 42.24 35.97
C THR A 6 -55.31 42.75 35.73
N ALA A 7 -54.32 41.93 36.07
CA ALA A 7 -52.93 42.12 35.67
C ALA A 7 -52.52 40.97 34.75
N THR A 8 -52.27 41.31 33.50
CA THR A 8 -51.87 40.45 32.38
C THR A 8 -50.48 39.87 32.61
N LEU A 9 -50.35 38.53 32.52
CA LEU A 9 -49.07 37.83 32.55
C LEU A 9 -48.35 37.99 31.19
N LEU A 10 -47.19 38.63 31.18
CA LEU A 10 -46.32 38.75 30.00
C LEU A 10 -45.36 37.55 29.97
N THR A 11 -45.63 36.54 29.14
CA THR A 11 -44.72 35.42 28.91
C THR A 11 -43.63 35.81 27.91
N LEU A 12 -42.40 35.99 28.38
CA LEU A 12 -41.22 36.19 27.54
C LEU A 12 -40.74 34.83 26.98
N LEU A 13 -40.95 34.59 25.69
CA LEU A 13 -40.35 33.46 24.97
C LEU A 13 -38.93 33.81 24.54
N LEU A 14 -37.93 33.26 25.23
CA LEU A 14 -36.53 33.28 24.81
C LEU A 14 -36.32 32.22 23.72
N ALA A 15 -36.38 32.63 22.46
CA ALA A 15 -35.93 31.81 21.34
C ALA A 15 -34.40 31.88 21.25
N THR A 16 -33.70 30.92 21.87
CA THR A 16 -32.26 30.73 21.65
C THR A 16 -32.06 30.03 20.31
N SER A 17 -31.88 30.78 19.24
CA SER A 17 -31.40 30.28 17.96
C SER A 17 -29.90 29.97 18.06
N SER A 18 -29.56 28.78 18.56
CA SER A 18 -28.21 28.26 18.42
C SER A 18 -28.00 27.87 16.95
N LEU A 19 -27.48 28.79 16.13
CA LEU A 19 -26.84 28.43 14.87
C LEU A 19 -25.66 27.51 15.20
N GLY A 20 -25.90 26.20 15.15
CA GLY A 20 -24.85 25.20 15.20
C GLY A 20 -23.98 25.33 13.96
N GLN A 21 -22.97 26.19 14.01
CA GLN A 21 -21.85 26.12 13.09
C GLN A 21 -21.18 24.76 13.33
N ARG A 22 -21.49 23.79 12.46
CA ARG A 22 -20.72 22.55 12.34
C ARG A 22 -19.27 22.98 12.15
N ALA A 23 -18.46 22.85 13.20
CA ALA A 23 -17.02 23.03 13.11
C ALA A 23 -16.53 22.16 11.96
N GLN A 24 -16.11 22.79 10.85
CA GLN A 24 -15.58 22.08 9.71
C GLN A 24 -14.33 21.35 10.18
N ARG A 25 -14.37 20.02 10.10
CA ARG A 25 -13.24 19.18 10.49
C ARG A 25 -12.04 19.60 9.63
N PRO A 26 -10.87 19.90 10.22
CA PRO A 26 -9.72 20.35 9.46
C PRO A 26 -9.39 19.34 8.34
N PRO A 27 -8.92 19.81 7.16
CA PRO A 27 -8.59 18.95 6.04
C PRO A 27 -7.64 17.85 6.49
N ARG A 28 -7.94 16.60 6.12
CA ARG A 28 -7.06 15.47 6.44
C ARG A 28 -5.73 15.69 5.71
N PRO A 29 -4.57 15.50 6.36
CA PRO A 29 -3.28 15.64 5.69
C PRO A 29 -3.18 14.72 4.47
N PRO A 30 -2.38 15.10 3.45
CA PRO A 30 -2.16 14.28 2.26
C PRO A 30 -1.58 12.90 2.65
N SER A 31 -1.74 11.90 1.78
CA SER A 31 -1.14 10.58 2.01
C SER A 31 0.38 10.66 1.92
N SER A 32 1.09 9.81 2.66
CA SER A 32 2.56 9.79 2.62
C SER A 32 3.04 9.43 1.20
N ILE A 33 2.36 8.48 0.55
CA ILE A 33 2.69 8.04 -0.81
C ILE A 33 2.44 9.09 -1.90
N SER A 34 1.65 10.14 -1.64
CA SER A 34 1.42 11.19 -2.64
C SER A 34 2.67 12.05 -2.90
N THR A 35 3.60 12.09 -1.94
CA THR A 35 4.87 12.83 -2.07
C THR A 35 5.94 12.06 -2.82
N ILE A 36 5.78 10.74 -2.97
CA ILE A 36 6.75 9.87 -3.64
C ILE A 36 6.69 10.09 -5.16
N GLN A 37 7.82 10.40 -5.78
CA GLN A 37 7.90 10.53 -7.23
C GLN A 37 8.00 9.15 -7.87
N PRO A 38 7.13 8.81 -8.85
CA PRO A 38 7.30 7.59 -9.64
C PRO A 38 8.57 7.67 -10.49
N LYS A 39 9.10 6.51 -10.90
CA LYS A 39 10.17 6.39 -11.88
C LYS A 39 9.82 7.22 -13.11
N ALA A 40 10.67 8.22 -13.40
CA ALA A 40 10.50 9.04 -14.59
C ALA A 40 10.43 8.17 -15.85
N ASN A 41 9.42 8.43 -16.69
CA ASN A 41 9.14 7.68 -17.91
C ASN A 41 9.06 6.16 -17.66
N PHE A 42 8.37 5.75 -16.59
CA PHE A 42 8.18 4.34 -16.26
C PHE A 42 7.70 3.54 -17.47
N ASN A 43 8.42 2.45 -17.78
CA ASN A 43 8.12 1.58 -18.90
C ASN A 43 7.71 0.19 -18.40
N ALA A 44 6.42 -0.14 -18.51
CA ALA A 44 5.88 -1.41 -18.06
C ALA A 44 6.49 -2.61 -18.80
N GLN A 45 6.86 -2.46 -20.08
CA GLN A 45 7.47 -3.54 -20.86
C GLN A 45 8.87 -3.89 -20.35
N GLN A 46 9.69 -2.90 -20.01
CA GLN A 46 11.00 -3.14 -19.40
C GLN A 46 10.87 -3.68 -17.97
N PHE A 47 9.82 -3.28 -17.25
CA PHE A 47 9.54 -3.75 -15.90
C PHE A 47 8.96 -5.17 -15.85
N ALA A 48 8.48 -5.70 -16.97
CA ALA A 48 7.89 -7.03 -17.07
C ALA A 48 8.86 -8.16 -16.66
N GLY A 49 8.30 -9.34 -16.40
CA GLY A 49 9.05 -10.55 -16.04
C GLY A 49 9.14 -10.78 -14.53
N THR A 50 10.15 -11.54 -14.13
CA THR A 50 10.30 -12.05 -12.76
C THR A 50 11.05 -11.08 -11.86
N TRP A 51 10.59 -10.95 -10.61
CA TRP A 51 11.18 -10.14 -9.55
C TRP A 51 11.18 -10.92 -8.23
N LEU A 52 12.31 -10.95 -7.53
CA LEU A 52 12.47 -11.61 -6.23
C LEU A 52 12.33 -10.56 -5.13
N LEU A 53 11.48 -10.80 -4.13
CA LEU A 53 11.36 -9.91 -2.97
C LEU A 53 12.58 -10.09 -2.06
N VAL A 54 13.29 -9.00 -1.81
CA VAL A 54 14.53 -8.98 -1.03
C VAL A 54 14.26 -8.50 0.39
N ALA A 55 13.56 -7.37 0.53
CA ALA A 55 13.30 -6.75 1.81
C ALA A 55 12.00 -5.94 1.80
N VAL A 56 11.39 -5.80 2.97
CA VAL A 56 10.23 -4.93 3.21
C VAL A 56 10.50 -4.09 4.45
N ALA A 57 10.34 -2.77 4.33
CA ALA A 57 10.26 -1.86 5.46
C ALA A 57 8.79 -1.53 5.74
N SER A 58 8.29 -1.83 6.93
CA SER A 58 6.89 -1.53 7.29
C SER A 58 6.63 -1.54 8.80
N SER A 59 5.81 -0.62 9.28
CA SER A 59 5.23 -0.62 10.64
C SER A 59 4.13 -1.67 10.85
N CYS A 60 3.83 -2.50 9.84
CA CYS A 60 2.78 -3.52 9.96
C CYS A 60 3.12 -4.52 11.06
N ARG A 61 2.32 -4.52 12.14
CA ARG A 61 2.50 -5.38 13.31
C ARG A 61 2.71 -6.86 12.97
N PHE A 62 1.93 -7.40 12.03
CA PHE A 62 2.08 -8.79 11.62
C PHE A 62 3.47 -9.07 11.03
N LEU A 63 3.99 -8.17 10.19
CA LEU A 63 5.35 -8.31 9.66
C LEU A 63 6.37 -8.20 10.79
N GLN A 64 6.23 -7.22 11.67
CA GLN A 64 7.18 -7.02 12.79
C GLN A 64 7.23 -8.22 13.74
N GLU A 65 6.09 -8.84 14.06
CA GLU A 65 6.03 -9.98 14.98
C GLU A 65 6.36 -11.33 14.28
N GLN A 66 5.91 -11.51 13.03
CA GLN A 66 6.01 -12.79 12.31
C GLN A 66 7.07 -12.78 11.21
N GLY A 67 7.91 -11.75 11.14
CA GLY A 67 8.92 -11.58 10.10
C GLY A 67 9.95 -12.72 10.04
N HIS A 68 10.20 -13.38 11.16
CA HIS A 68 11.03 -14.60 11.23
C HIS A 68 10.46 -15.79 10.43
N ARG A 69 9.19 -15.73 10.02
CA ARG A 69 8.50 -16.71 9.15
C ARG A 69 8.30 -16.17 7.73
N ALA A 70 9.03 -15.14 7.33
CA ALA A 70 8.98 -14.65 5.97
C ALA A 70 9.34 -15.78 5.00
N GLU A 71 8.57 -15.90 3.92
CA GLU A 71 8.73 -16.94 2.91
C GLU A 71 9.30 -16.33 1.63
N ALA A 72 10.17 -17.08 0.95
CA ALA A 72 10.73 -16.65 -0.32
C ALA A 72 9.59 -16.29 -1.29
N THR A 73 9.61 -15.06 -1.79
CA THR A 73 8.50 -14.49 -2.56
C THR A 73 8.98 -14.03 -3.93
N THR A 74 8.31 -14.53 -4.97
CA THR A 74 8.57 -14.18 -6.39
C THR A 74 7.36 -13.43 -6.94
N LEU A 75 7.60 -12.39 -7.73
CA LEU A 75 6.58 -11.69 -8.51
C LEU A 75 6.82 -11.96 -10.00
N HIS A 76 5.76 -12.30 -10.72
CA HIS A 76 5.73 -12.26 -12.18
C HIS A 76 4.84 -11.11 -12.62
N VAL A 77 5.41 -10.20 -13.38
CA VAL A 77 4.74 -8.99 -13.87
C VAL A 77 4.54 -9.09 -15.37
N ALA A 78 3.31 -8.86 -15.83
CA ALA A 78 2.95 -8.80 -17.23
C ALA A 78 2.16 -7.51 -17.52
N PRO A 79 2.59 -6.68 -18.48
CA PRO A 79 1.83 -5.50 -18.89
C PRO A 79 0.45 -5.88 -19.44
N GLN A 80 -0.57 -5.11 -19.07
CA GLN A 80 -1.94 -5.29 -19.55
C GLN A 80 -2.54 -3.92 -19.88
N GLY A 81 -2.25 -3.42 -21.09
CA GLY A 81 -2.54 -2.03 -21.46
C GLY A 81 -1.73 -1.06 -20.60
N ALA A 82 -2.41 -0.10 -19.96
CA ALA A 82 -1.79 0.82 -18.99
C ALA A 82 -1.66 0.22 -17.57
N ALA A 83 -2.29 -0.92 -17.30
CA ALA A 83 -2.21 -1.65 -16.04
C ALA A 83 -1.10 -2.72 -16.07
N MET A 84 -0.85 -3.36 -14.93
CA MET A 84 0.03 -4.53 -14.84
C MET A 84 -0.70 -5.70 -14.16
N ALA A 85 -0.73 -6.86 -14.82
CA ALA A 85 -1.08 -8.11 -14.16
C ALA A 85 0.12 -8.59 -13.33
N VAL A 86 -0.09 -8.85 -12.05
CA VAL A 86 0.96 -9.25 -11.11
C VAL A 86 0.56 -10.56 -10.46
N SER A 87 1.40 -11.58 -10.62
CA SER A 87 1.28 -12.86 -9.91
C SER A 87 2.35 -12.94 -8.83
N THR A 88 1.96 -13.04 -7.58
CA THR A 88 2.87 -13.26 -6.45
C THR A 88 2.87 -14.74 -6.09
N PHE A 89 4.06 -15.34 -6.04
CA PHE A 89 4.29 -16.72 -5.63
C PHE A 89 5.02 -16.72 -4.30
N ARG A 90 4.51 -17.52 -3.36
CA ARG A 90 5.17 -17.76 -2.08
C ARG A 90 4.80 -19.14 -1.58
N LYS A 91 5.64 -19.69 -0.71
CA LYS A 91 5.27 -20.91 0.02
C LYS A 91 4.38 -20.56 1.21
N LEU A 92 3.49 -21.48 1.54
CA LEU A 92 2.76 -21.53 2.79
C LEU A 92 2.73 -23.01 3.18
N ASP A 93 3.35 -23.34 4.32
CA ASP A 93 3.47 -24.71 4.83
C ASP A 93 4.04 -25.70 3.79
N GLY A 94 5.06 -25.24 3.05
CA GLY A 94 5.74 -26.03 2.01
C GLY A 94 5.05 -26.09 0.66
N ILE A 95 3.81 -25.60 0.54
CA ILE A 95 3.04 -25.59 -0.70
C ILE A 95 3.14 -24.23 -1.38
N CYS A 96 3.31 -24.22 -2.71
CA CYS A 96 3.40 -23.01 -3.50
C CYS A 96 2.01 -22.43 -3.78
N TRP A 97 1.78 -21.18 -3.37
CA TRP A 97 0.56 -20.44 -3.65
C TRP A 97 0.81 -19.34 -4.67
N GLN A 98 -0.12 -19.15 -5.59
CA GLN A 98 -0.13 -18.03 -6.53
C GLN A 98 -1.26 -17.05 -6.16
N VAL A 99 -0.92 -15.79 -5.92
CA VAL A 99 -1.90 -14.71 -5.78
C VAL A 99 -1.89 -13.85 -7.04
N ARG A 100 -3.02 -13.77 -7.76
CA ARG A 100 -3.14 -12.97 -8.98
C ARG A 100 -3.81 -11.64 -8.67
N GLN A 101 -3.16 -10.55 -9.04
CA GLN A 101 -3.57 -9.19 -8.78
C GLN A 101 -3.51 -8.36 -10.06
N LEU A 102 -4.30 -7.31 -10.12
CA LEU A 102 -4.23 -6.30 -11.17
C LEU A 102 -3.86 -4.97 -10.55
N TYR A 103 -2.70 -4.44 -10.96
CA TYR A 103 -2.23 -3.12 -10.59
C TYR A 103 -2.83 -2.15 -11.62
N GLY A 104 -3.98 -1.59 -11.26
CA GLY A 104 -4.77 -0.75 -12.14
C GLY A 104 -4.11 0.60 -12.42
N ASP A 105 -4.31 1.11 -13.63
CA ASP A 105 -3.82 2.43 -14.04
C ASP A 105 -4.50 3.56 -13.24
N THR A 106 -3.72 4.56 -12.86
CA THR A 106 -4.21 5.80 -12.22
C THR A 106 -4.07 7.03 -13.11
N GLY A 107 -3.68 6.85 -14.38
CA GLY A 107 -3.38 7.91 -15.34
C GLY A 107 -1.96 8.51 -15.21
N LEU A 108 -1.17 8.05 -14.23
CA LEU A 108 0.20 8.50 -14.01
C LEU A 108 1.16 7.30 -14.12
N PRO A 109 2.02 7.23 -15.15
CA PRO A 109 2.95 6.12 -15.33
C PRO A 109 3.79 5.84 -14.08
N GLY A 110 3.86 4.58 -13.68
CA GLY A 110 4.57 4.15 -12.47
C GLY A 110 3.75 4.27 -11.17
N ARG A 111 2.52 4.81 -11.23
CA ARG A 111 1.54 4.76 -10.14
C ARG A 111 0.41 3.81 -10.50
N PHE A 112 0.02 3.00 -9.52
CA PHE A 112 -1.01 1.98 -9.69
C PHE A 112 -1.91 1.92 -8.47
N LEU A 113 -3.13 1.42 -8.68
CA LEU A 113 -4.08 1.14 -7.62
C LEU A 113 -4.45 -0.34 -7.62
N LEU A 114 -4.16 -1.01 -6.51
CA LEU A 114 -4.62 -2.37 -6.26
C LEU A 114 -5.94 -2.32 -5.49
N GLN A 115 -7.00 -2.78 -6.14
CA GLN A 115 -8.30 -2.97 -5.50
C GLN A 115 -8.25 -4.25 -4.66
N ALA A 116 -8.42 -4.11 -3.34
CA ALA A 116 -8.47 -5.27 -2.46
C ALA A 116 -9.91 -5.81 -2.34
N ARG A 117 -10.03 -7.11 -2.06
CA ARG A 117 -11.32 -7.79 -1.90
C ARG A 117 -11.91 -7.61 -0.51
N GLY A 118 -13.24 -7.56 -0.45
CA GLY A 118 -14.01 -7.53 0.80
C GLY A 118 -13.72 -6.28 1.64
N ALA A 119 -13.60 -6.44 2.96
CA ALA A 119 -13.32 -5.33 3.88
C ALA A 119 -11.87 -4.80 3.79
N ARG A 120 -11.02 -5.37 2.92
CA ARG A 120 -9.66 -4.88 2.73
C ARG A 120 -9.72 -3.61 1.87
N GLY A 121 -9.25 -2.49 2.41
CA GLY A 121 -9.14 -1.23 1.66
C GLY A 121 -8.12 -1.31 0.52
N ALA A 122 -8.28 -0.43 -0.47
CA ALA A 122 -7.39 -0.31 -1.61
C ALA A 122 -5.94 0.00 -1.19
N VAL A 123 -5.01 -0.34 -2.08
CA VAL A 123 -3.57 -0.14 -1.88
C VAL A 123 -3.02 0.68 -3.03
N ASP A 124 -2.50 1.86 -2.71
CA ASP A 124 -1.74 2.68 -3.66
C ASP A 124 -0.35 2.08 -3.82
N VAL A 125 0.13 2.00 -5.06
CA VAL A 125 1.45 1.47 -5.40
C VAL A 125 2.20 2.47 -6.27
N VAL A 126 3.47 2.71 -5.95
CA VAL A 126 4.36 3.55 -6.75
C VAL A 126 5.66 2.80 -7.00
N VAL A 127 6.04 2.63 -8.26
CA VAL A 127 7.40 2.21 -8.63
C VAL A 127 8.28 3.46 -8.53
N GLY A 128 9.03 3.60 -7.43
CA GLY A 128 9.84 4.80 -7.17
C GLY A 128 11.15 4.77 -7.95
N GLU A 129 11.93 3.72 -7.78
CA GLU A 129 13.23 3.57 -8.43
C GLU A 129 13.38 2.19 -9.03
N THR A 130 13.97 2.13 -10.22
CA THR A 130 14.35 0.88 -10.87
C THR A 130 15.30 1.19 -12.02
N ASP A 131 16.22 0.27 -12.27
CA ASP A 131 17.00 0.19 -13.50
C ASP A 131 16.45 -0.86 -14.48
N TYR A 132 15.29 -1.44 -14.17
CA TYR A 132 14.59 -2.53 -14.87
C TYR A 132 15.34 -3.88 -14.92
N GLY A 133 16.67 -3.84 -14.97
CA GLY A 133 17.54 -5.01 -15.18
C GLY A 133 18.12 -5.63 -13.91
N SER A 134 18.16 -4.92 -12.78
CA SER A 134 18.72 -5.47 -11.55
C SER A 134 17.85 -5.28 -10.30
N PHE A 135 17.24 -4.11 -10.10
CA PHE A 135 16.47 -3.83 -8.89
C PHE A 135 15.23 -2.96 -9.13
N ALA A 136 14.32 -3.00 -8.16
CA ALA A 136 13.19 -2.09 -8.08
C ALA A 136 12.83 -1.78 -6.62
N ILE A 137 12.58 -0.52 -6.32
CA ILE A 137 12.06 -0.04 -5.04
C ILE A 137 10.63 0.43 -5.26
N LEU A 138 9.69 -0.25 -4.60
CA LEU A 138 8.27 0.06 -4.67
C LEU A 138 7.80 0.61 -3.33
N TYR A 139 6.94 1.62 -3.39
CA TYR A 139 6.22 2.16 -2.24
C TYR A 139 4.77 1.67 -2.31
N LEU A 140 4.25 1.18 -1.20
CA LEU A 140 2.86 0.77 -1.09
C LEU A 140 2.23 1.46 0.11
N GLU A 141 1.03 2.01 -0.04
CA GLU A 141 0.28 2.60 1.05
C GLU A 141 -1.10 1.96 1.16
N ARG A 142 -1.43 1.50 2.37
CA ARG A 142 -2.75 0.99 2.69
C ARG A 142 -3.21 1.61 4.00
N ALA A 143 -4.42 2.18 4.01
CA ALA A 143 -4.97 2.81 5.21
C ALA A 143 -4.00 3.81 5.89
N ARG A 144 -3.29 4.61 5.08
CA ARG A 144 -2.26 5.58 5.51
C ARG A 144 -1.03 4.97 6.19
N GLN A 145 -0.81 3.67 6.04
CA GLN A 145 0.42 2.99 6.45
C GLN A 145 1.27 2.74 5.21
N LEU A 146 2.42 3.43 5.14
CA LEU A 146 3.40 3.28 4.08
C LEU A 146 4.26 2.03 4.32
N SER A 147 4.67 1.38 3.25
CA SER A 147 5.69 0.35 3.23
C SER A 147 6.58 0.52 2.02
N VAL A 148 7.84 0.15 2.15
CA VAL A 148 8.83 0.19 1.06
C VAL A 148 9.30 -1.24 0.80
N LYS A 149 9.35 -1.66 -0.45
CA LYS A 149 9.75 -3.01 -0.86
C LYS A 149 10.91 -2.95 -1.84
N LEU A 150 11.96 -3.72 -1.57
CA LEU A 150 13.05 -3.94 -2.50
C LEU A 150 12.85 -5.26 -3.24
N TYR A 151 12.89 -5.20 -4.56
CA TYR A 151 12.93 -6.35 -5.44
C TYR A 151 14.24 -6.39 -6.22
N ALA A 152 14.66 -7.60 -6.60
CA ALA A 152 15.81 -7.82 -7.47
C ALA A 152 15.48 -8.81 -8.59
N ARG A 153 16.19 -8.72 -9.71
CA ARG A 153 16.09 -9.72 -10.80
C ARG A 153 16.83 -11.02 -10.46
N SER A 154 17.88 -10.94 -9.66
CA SER A 154 18.70 -12.06 -9.24
C SER A 154 19.38 -11.76 -7.89
N LEU A 155 19.92 -12.81 -7.26
CA LEU A 155 20.67 -12.73 -6.00
C LEU A 155 22.13 -13.16 -6.25
N PRO A 156 23.11 -12.63 -5.49
CA PRO A 156 22.96 -11.63 -4.43
C PRO A 156 22.69 -10.21 -4.97
N VAL A 157 22.07 -9.38 -4.14
CA VAL A 157 21.89 -7.94 -4.43
C VAL A 157 23.17 -7.20 -4.13
N ARG A 158 23.54 -6.22 -4.97
CA ARG A 158 24.71 -5.36 -4.76
C ARG A 158 24.52 -4.48 -3.52
N ASP A 159 25.58 -4.29 -2.74
CA ASP A 159 25.55 -3.45 -1.54
C ASP A 159 25.09 -2.01 -1.85
N SER A 160 25.48 -1.46 -2.99
CA SER A 160 25.03 -0.13 -3.42
C SER A 160 23.51 -0.03 -3.58
N VAL A 161 22.83 -1.12 -3.99
CA VAL A 161 21.37 -1.16 -4.09
C VAL A 161 20.74 -1.28 -2.70
N LEU A 162 21.35 -2.03 -1.78
CA LEU A 162 20.90 -2.13 -0.39
C LEU A 162 21.00 -0.77 0.32
N SER A 163 22.12 -0.06 0.16
CA SER A 163 22.28 1.30 0.73
C SER A 163 21.28 2.30 0.17
N VAL A 164 20.96 2.24 -1.14
CA VAL A 164 19.90 3.07 -1.73
C VAL A 164 18.54 2.74 -1.09
N PHE A 165 18.23 1.45 -0.91
CA PHE A 165 16.99 1.05 -0.26
C PHE A 165 16.91 1.56 1.19
N GLU A 166 17.96 1.39 1.99
CA GLU A 166 18.04 1.90 3.37
C GLU A 166 17.88 3.43 3.42
N GLN A 167 18.55 4.16 2.52
CA GLN A 167 18.40 5.60 2.40
C GLN A 167 16.95 6.00 2.06
N ARG A 168 16.27 5.24 1.20
CA ARG A 168 14.85 5.45 0.88
C ARG A 168 13.93 5.16 2.05
N VAL A 169 14.26 4.18 2.89
CA VAL A 169 13.52 3.89 4.12
C VAL A 169 13.68 5.05 5.11
N GLN A 170 14.91 5.52 5.35
CA GLN A 170 15.21 6.66 6.23
C GLN A 170 14.56 7.97 5.76
N GLY A 171 14.30 8.12 4.45
CA GLY A 171 13.54 9.25 3.89
C GLY A 171 12.02 9.19 4.17
N THR A 172 11.54 8.14 4.83
CA THR A 172 10.14 8.00 5.28
C THR A 172 10.05 8.09 6.80
N ASN A 173 8.90 7.76 7.38
CA ASN A 173 8.73 7.63 8.83
C ASN A 173 9.11 6.24 9.38
N LEU A 174 9.82 5.43 8.58
CA LEU A 174 10.29 4.10 8.94
C LEU A 174 11.78 4.14 9.28
N THR A 175 12.18 3.25 10.18
CA THR A 175 13.56 3.10 10.64
C THR A 175 14.11 1.70 10.30
N GLU A 176 15.39 1.45 10.54
CA GLU A 176 16.07 0.20 10.17
C GLU A 176 15.49 -1.04 10.86
N ASP A 177 15.00 -0.89 12.10
CA ASP A 177 14.25 -1.90 12.84
C ASP A 177 12.96 -2.35 12.14
N HIS A 178 12.40 -1.52 11.25
CA HIS A 178 11.23 -1.87 10.46
C HIS A 178 11.57 -2.70 9.21
N ILE A 179 12.86 -2.88 8.90
CA ILE A 179 13.33 -3.62 7.72
C ILE A 179 13.39 -5.11 8.03
N LEU A 180 12.66 -5.88 7.22
CA LEU A 180 12.67 -7.34 7.22
C LEU A 180 13.20 -7.86 5.89
N PHE A 181 14.31 -8.60 5.96
CA PHE A 181 14.85 -9.33 4.82
C PHE A 181 14.15 -10.66 4.63
N PHE A 182 13.84 -10.99 3.38
CA PHE A 182 13.17 -12.22 3.00
C PHE A 182 14.18 -13.33 2.69
N PRO A 183 13.79 -14.61 2.76
CA PRO A 183 14.69 -15.71 2.45
C PRO A 183 15.28 -15.62 1.04
N LYS A 184 16.57 -15.98 0.93
CA LYS A 184 17.33 -15.98 -0.33
C LYS A 184 17.25 -17.32 -1.08
N TYR A 185 16.48 -18.27 -0.57
CA TYR A 185 16.34 -19.62 -1.09
C TYR A 185 14.91 -20.12 -0.86
N GLY A 186 14.52 -21.17 -1.59
CA GLY A 186 13.21 -21.79 -1.42
C GLY A 186 12.08 -21.09 -2.18
N PHE A 187 12.40 -20.27 -3.20
CA PHE A 187 11.42 -19.67 -4.11
C PHE A 187 10.53 -20.70 -4.79
N CYS A 188 9.39 -20.20 -5.30
CA CYS A 188 8.51 -20.94 -6.18
C CYS A 188 8.07 -20.07 -7.37
N GLU A 189 7.81 -20.73 -8.50
CA GLU A 189 7.46 -20.08 -9.77
C GLU A 189 6.15 -20.61 -10.38
N ALA A 190 5.59 -21.67 -9.78
CA ALA A 190 4.34 -22.27 -10.20
C ALA A 190 3.54 -22.73 -8.98
N ALA A 191 2.21 -22.69 -9.12
CA ALA A 191 1.25 -23.25 -8.18
C ALA A 191 0.25 -24.10 -8.98
N ASP A 192 -0.24 -25.19 -8.41
CA ASP A 192 -1.32 -25.95 -9.03
C ASP A 192 -2.65 -25.21 -8.90
N GLN A 193 -3.66 -25.69 -9.63
CA GLN A 193 -4.97 -25.04 -9.75
C GLN A 193 -5.72 -24.85 -8.42
N PHE A 194 -5.40 -25.62 -7.37
CA PHE A 194 -6.06 -25.53 -6.07
C PHE A 194 -5.42 -24.47 -5.16
N HIS A 195 -4.23 -24.02 -5.50
CA HIS A 195 -3.44 -23.06 -4.71
C HIS A 195 -3.33 -21.69 -5.40
N ILE A 196 -4.35 -21.33 -6.19
CA ILE A 196 -4.45 -20.04 -6.88
C ILE A 196 -5.51 -19.19 -6.20
N LEU A 197 -5.08 -18.09 -5.59
CA LEU A 197 -5.96 -17.00 -5.18
C LEU A 197 -6.03 -15.97 -6.30
N ASP A 198 -7.05 -16.07 -7.14
CA ASP A 198 -7.33 -15.02 -8.12
C ASP A 198 -8.04 -13.86 -7.42
N GLU A 199 -7.39 -12.70 -7.29
CA GLU A 199 -7.98 -11.47 -6.74
C GLU A 199 -8.59 -10.56 -7.83
N VAL A 200 -8.43 -10.90 -9.12
CA VAL A 200 -8.95 -10.13 -10.27
C VAL A 200 -10.40 -10.50 -10.62
N ARG A 201 -10.77 -11.79 -10.59
CA ARG A 201 -12.11 -12.29 -10.96
C ARG A 201 -13.19 -12.08 -9.89
N ARG A 202 -14.14 -11.16 -10.11
CA ARG A 202 -15.30 -10.97 -9.23
C ARG A 202 -16.21 -12.20 -9.22
#